data_AF-A0A091PKL1-F1
#
_entry.id   AF-A0A091PKL1-F1
#
_cell.length_a   1.000
_cell.length_b   1.000
_cell.length_c   1.000
_cell.angle_alpha   90.00
_cell.angle_beta   90.00
_cell.angle_gamma   90.00
#
_symmetry.space_group_name_H-M   'P 1'
#
loop_
_entity.id
_entity.type
_entity.pdbx_description
1 polymer ?
#
loop_
_entity_poly.entity_id
_entity_poly.type
_entity_poly.pdbx_seq_one_letter_code
_entity_poly.pdbx_strand_id
1 'polypeptide(L)'
;LNTPLPEEIDQDSVEDITVSKRKFLDGDHLTLADCNLLPKLHIIKIAAKKYRDFEIPADMTGVWRYLNNAYACDEFSHTCPADEEIEHTYASV
;
A
#
# COMPACT_ATOMS: atom_id res chain seq x y z
N LEU A 1 -8.54 3.73 -3.70
CA LEU A 1 -8.19 3.72 -2.26
C LEU A 1 -8.70 4.93 -1.48
N ASN A 2 -8.95 6.07 -2.13
CA ASN A 2 -9.58 7.21 -1.44
C ASN A 2 -11.10 7.12 -1.40
N THR A 3 -11.75 6.45 -2.36
CA THR A 3 -13.19 6.21 -2.33
C THR A 3 -13.56 5.31 -1.12
N PRO A 4 -14.49 5.74 -0.26
CA PRO A 4 -15.00 4.95 0.86
C PRO A 4 -15.64 3.63 0.40
N LEU A 5 -15.56 2.60 1.23
CA LEU A 5 -16.34 1.39 1.05
C LEU A 5 -17.79 1.60 1.54
N PRO A 6 -18.77 0.81 1.07
CA PRO A 6 -20.15 0.91 1.54
C PRO A 6 -20.29 0.81 3.06
N GLU A 7 -19.47 -0.01 3.71
CA GLU A 7 -19.48 -0.20 5.17
C GLU A 7 -18.96 1.04 5.93
N GLU A 8 -18.21 1.92 5.26
CA GLU A 8 -17.75 3.18 5.83
C GLU A 8 -18.83 4.28 5.71
N ILE A 9 -19.94 4.07 5.00
CA ILE A 9 -20.96 5.10 4.74
C ILE A 9 -22.20 4.81 5.59
N ASP A 10 -22.51 5.73 6.50
CA ASP A 10 -23.75 5.71 7.27
C ASP A 10 -24.79 6.65 6.64
N GLN A 11 -25.92 6.09 6.19
CA GLN A 11 -27.00 6.85 5.52
C GLN A 11 -27.71 7.83 6.47
N ASP A 12 -27.62 7.61 7.78
CA ASP A 12 -28.25 8.45 8.80
C ASP A 12 -27.26 9.47 9.40
N SER A 13 -25.99 9.44 8.98
CA SER A 13 -24.96 10.40 9.42
C SER A 13 -25.18 11.79 8.82
N VAL A 14 -24.96 12.82 9.62
CA VAL A 14 -24.95 14.23 9.17
C VAL A 14 -23.70 14.60 8.38
N GLU A 15 -22.64 13.78 8.46
CA GLU A 15 -21.37 13.98 7.75
C GLU A 15 -21.23 12.98 6.59
N ASP A 16 -21.05 13.52 5.38
CA ASP A 16 -20.66 12.75 4.21
C ASP A 16 -19.18 12.35 4.28
N ILE A 17 -18.92 11.05 4.38
CA ILE A 17 -17.57 10.51 4.29
C ILE A 17 -17.17 10.52 2.80
N THR A 18 -16.24 11.41 2.46
CA THR A 18 -15.74 11.58 1.07
C THR A 18 -14.40 10.91 0.84
N VAL A 19 -13.66 10.61 1.92
CA VAL A 19 -12.36 9.94 1.88
C VAL A 19 -12.36 8.76 2.85
N SER A 20 -12.07 7.58 2.31
CA SER A 20 -11.92 6.33 3.05
C SER A 20 -10.82 6.45 4.10
N LYS A 21 -11.06 5.86 5.27
CA LYS A 21 -10.10 5.74 6.37
C LYS A 21 -9.58 4.32 6.53
N ARG A 22 -10.10 3.35 5.77
CA ARG A 22 -9.67 1.95 5.80
C ARG A 22 -8.15 1.80 5.69
N LYS A 23 -7.62 0.81 6.41
CA LYS A 23 -6.19 0.55 6.46
C LYS A 23 -5.65 -0.19 5.24
N PHE A 24 -6.39 -1.19 4.77
CA PHE A 24 -6.00 -2.13 3.72
C PHE A 24 -6.98 -2.13 2.55
N LEU A 25 -6.82 -3.03 1.57
CA LEU A 25 -7.63 -2.99 0.35
C LEU A 25 -9.13 -3.09 0.61
N ASP A 26 -9.52 -4.02 1.49
CA ASP A 26 -10.90 -4.45 1.73
C ASP A 26 -11.41 -4.12 3.15
N GLY A 27 -10.72 -3.24 3.87
CA GLY A 27 -11.10 -2.84 5.22
C GLY A 27 -9.89 -2.64 6.13
N ASP A 28 -10.07 -2.90 7.42
CA ASP A 28 -9.05 -2.65 8.44
C ASP A 28 -8.17 -3.85 8.78
N HIS A 29 -8.42 -5.00 8.14
CA HIS A 29 -7.67 -6.23 8.33
C HIS A 29 -7.03 -6.67 7.01
N LEU A 30 -5.86 -7.29 7.09
CA LEU A 30 -5.20 -7.88 5.92
C LEU A 30 -6.05 -9.01 5.32
N THR A 31 -6.10 -9.03 3.99
CA THR A 31 -6.78 -10.07 3.20
C THR A 31 -5.82 -10.72 2.20
N LEU A 32 -6.30 -11.76 1.52
CA LEU A 32 -5.53 -12.41 0.44
C LEU A 32 -5.16 -11.43 -0.70
N ALA A 33 -5.98 -10.40 -0.93
CA ALA A 33 -5.68 -9.38 -1.93
C ALA A 33 -4.44 -8.58 -1.53
N ASP A 34 -4.29 -8.26 -0.24
CA ASP A 34 -3.13 -7.54 0.30
C ASP A 34 -1.86 -8.39 0.20
N CYS A 35 -1.95 -9.67 0.56
CA CYS A 35 -0.83 -10.61 0.44
C CYS A 35 -0.32 -10.76 -1.01
N ASN A 36 -1.18 -10.54 -2.00
CA ASN A 36 -0.80 -10.56 -3.41
C ASN A 36 -0.18 -9.24 -3.87
N LEU A 37 -0.77 -8.11 -3.46
CA LEU A 37 -0.40 -6.79 -3.95
C LEU A 37 0.82 -6.20 -3.24
N LEU A 38 0.90 -6.32 -1.91
CA LEU A 38 1.93 -5.65 -1.11
C LEU A 38 3.37 -6.07 -1.49
N PRO A 39 3.70 -7.36 -1.70
CA PRO A 39 5.05 -7.74 -2.13
C PRO A 39 5.43 -7.14 -3.49
N LYS A 40 4.49 -7.07 -4.44
CA LYS A 40 4.71 -6.48 -5.76
C LYS A 40 4.93 -4.97 -5.65
N LEU A 41 4.14 -4.30 -4.83
CA LEU A 41 4.23 -2.86 -4.63
C LEU A 41 5.54 -2.48 -3.92
N HIS A 42 6.02 -3.31 -2.99
CA HIS A 42 7.32 -3.13 -2.35
C HIS A 42 8.47 -3.23 -3.37
N ILE A 43 8.46 -4.27 -4.20
CA ILE A 43 9.47 -4.45 -5.26
C ILE A 43 9.48 -3.25 -6.20
N ILE A 44 8.30 -2.79 -6.64
CA ILE A 44 8.19 -1.60 -7.50
C ILE A 44 8.79 -0.37 -6.80
N LYS A 45 8.47 -0.12 -5.52
CA LYS A 45 8.99 1.01 -4.75
C LYS A 45 10.52 1.02 -4.70
N ILE A 46 11.16 -0.13 -4.46
CA ILE A 46 12.62 -0.22 -4.35
C ILE A 46 13.30 -0.17 -5.71
N ALA A 47 12.91 -1.06 -6.64
CA ALA A 47 13.56 -1.18 -7.94
C ALA A 47 13.35 0.07 -8.81
N ALA A 48 12.15 0.65 -8.81
CA ALA A 48 11.88 1.85 -9.61
C ALA A 48 12.66 3.07 -9.10
N LYS A 49 12.80 3.21 -7.77
CA LYS A 49 13.64 4.26 -7.19
C LYS A 49 15.10 4.07 -7.59
N LYS A 50 15.63 2.86 -7.44
CA LYS A 50 17.05 2.57 -7.70
C LYS A 50 17.44 2.76 -9.17
N TYR A 51 16.64 2.26 -10.11
CA TYR A 51 17.03 2.18 -11.53
C TYR A 51 16.42 3.25 -12.43
N ARG A 52 15.38 3.94 -11.97
CA ARG A 52 14.65 4.95 -12.78
C ARG A 52 14.44 6.27 -12.05
N ASP A 53 14.95 6.42 -10.82
CA ASP A 53 14.68 7.55 -9.92
C ASP A 53 13.19 7.89 -9.81
N PHE A 54 12.35 6.86 -9.91
CA PHE A 54 10.90 6.99 -9.84
C PHE A 54 10.43 6.73 -8.42
N GLU A 55 9.60 7.64 -7.91
CA GLU A 55 8.90 7.48 -6.65
C GLU A 55 7.39 7.55 -6.88
N ILE A 56 6.63 6.88 -6.02
CA ILE A 56 5.16 7.03 -6.01
C ILE A 56 4.85 8.48 -5.69
N PRO A 57 4.12 9.21 -6.55
CA PRO A 57 3.81 10.62 -6.33
C PRO A 57 3.15 10.87 -4.96
N ALA A 58 3.56 11.95 -4.29
CA ALA A 58 3.10 12.26 -2.93
C ALA A 58 1.60 12.56 -2.84
N ASP A 59 0.98 12.99 -3.95
CA ASP A 59 -0.45 13.25 -4.08
C ASP A 59 -1.29 11.97 -4.17
N MET A 60 -0.68 10.80 -4.38
CA MET A 60 -1.33 9.49 -4.27
C MET A 60 -1.56 9.08 -2.80
N THR A 61 -2.25 9.93 -2.05
CA THR A 61 -2.44 9.84 -0.60
C THR A 61 -3.04 8.51 -0.12
N GLY A 62 -3.94 7.91 -0.90
CA GLY A 62 -4.53 6.61 -0.57
C GLY A 62 -3.55 5.45 -0.67
N VAL A 63 -2.59 5.52 -1.61
CA VAL A 63 -1.53 4.51 -1.77
C VAL A 63 -0.51 4.67 -0.64
N TRP A 64 -0.13 5.90 -0.30
CA TRP A 64 0.75 6.17 0.83
C TRP A 64 0.12 5.73 2.16
N ARG A 65 -1.17 6.00 2.38
CA ARG A 65 -1.88 5.50 3.57
C ARG A 65 -1.81 3.97 3.63
N TYR A 66 -2.08 3.29 2.53
CA TYR A 66 -2.03 1.84 2.44
C TYR A 66 -0.63 1.27 2.75
N LEU A 67 0.42 1.81 2.10
CA LEU A 67 1.80 1.39 2.33
C LEU A 67 2.25 1.64 3.77
N ASN A 68 1.91 2.79 4.34
CA ASN A 68 2.29 3.13 5.72
C ASN A 68 1.64 2.16 6.72
N ASN A 69 0.36 1.81 6.53
CA ASN A 69 -0.30 0.81 7.36
C ASN A 69 0.33 -0.59 7.20
N ALA A 70 0.71 -0.97 5.98
CA ALA A 70 1.37 -2.24 5.73
C ALA A 70 2.76 -2.31 6.38
N TYR A 71 3.59 -1.28 6.26
CA TYR A 71 4.92 -1.24 6.87
C TYR A 71 4.89 -1.20 8.41
N ALA A 72 3.80 -0.73 9.02
CA ALA A 72 3.59 -0.79 10.45
C ALA A 72 3.09 -2.17 10.95
N CYS A 73 2.83 -3.12 10.04
CA CYS A 73 2.32 -4.46 10.34
C CYS A 73 3.46 -5.46 10.28
N ASP A 74 3.60 -6.30 11.32
CA ASP A 74 4.69 -7.29 11.41
C ASP A 74 4.60 -8.35 10.31
N GLU A 75 3.38 -8.75 9.93
CA GLU A 75 3.10 -9.75 8.90
C GLU A 75 3.68 -9.38 7.53
N PHE A 76 3.73 -8.09 7.23
CA PHE A 76 4.32 -7.59 5.99
C PHE A 76 5.78 -7.19 6.17
N SER A 77 6.11 -6.39 7.19
CA SER A 77 7.46 -5.86 7.37
C SER A 77 8.51 -6.96 7.59
N HIS A 78 8.19 -8.01 8.36
CA HIS A 78 9.12 -9.11 8.60
C HIS A 78 9.20 -10.13 7.46
N THR A 79 8.31 -10.04 6.46
CA THR A 79 8.34 -10.93 5.29
C THR A 79 8.95 -10.27 4.06
N CYS A 80 9.24 -8.97 4.13
CA CYS A 80 9.96 -8.27 3.08
C CYS A 80 11.43 -8.73 3.04
N PRO A 81 11.99 -9.03 1.86
CA PRO A 81 13.42 -9.22 1.72
C PRO A 81 14.16 -7.90 1.98
N ALA A 82 15.48 -7.99 2.21
CA ALA A 82 16.31 -6.80 2.26
C ALA A 82 16.27 -6.06 0.91
N ASP A 83 16.34 -4.73 0.95
CA ASP A 83 16.27 -3.89 -0.26
C ASP A 83 17.38 -4.29 -1.27
N GLU A 84 18.57 -4.66 -0.80
CA GLU A 84 19.70 -5.08 -1.64
C GLU A 84 19.40 -6.35 -2.46
N GLU A 85 18.59 -7.27 -1.94
CA GLU A 85 18.20 -8.50 -2.66
C GLU A 85 17.27 -8.16 -3.83
N ILE A 86 16.37 -7.19 -3.63
CA ILE A 86 15.48 -6.69 -4.69
C ILE A 86 16.32 -5.97 -5.75
N GLU A 87 17.22 -5.08 -5.34
CA GLU A 87 18.10 -4.37 -6.27
C GLU A 87 18.94 -5.35 -7.09
N HIS A 88 19.62 -6.29 -6.43
CA HIS A 88 20.45 -7.30 -7.11
C HIS A 88 19.64 -8.12 -8.13
N THR A 89 18.41 -8.52 -7.78
CA THR A 89 17.53 -9.27 -8.68
C THR A 89 17.20 -8.48 -9.96
N TYR A 90 17.02 -7.16 -9.85
CA TYR A 90 16.64 -6.30 -10.98
C TYR A 90 17.83 -5.59 -11.65
N ALA A 91 19.06 -5.86 -11.24
CA ALA A 91 20.26 -5.17 -11.75
C ALA A 91 20.57 -5.40 -13.23
N SER A 92 20.01 -6.46 -13.84
CA SER A 92 20.29 -6.87 -15.22
C SER A 92 19.11 -6.68 -16.19
N VAL A 93 18.01 -6.10 -15.70
CA VAL A 93 16.78 -5.86 -16.47
C VAL A 93 16.82 -4.47 -17.09
#